data_AF-A0A945E650-F1
#
_entry.id   AF-A0A945E650-F1
#
_cell.length_a   1.000
_cell.length_b   1.000
_cell.length_c   1.000
_cell.angle_alpha   90.00
_cell.angle_beta   90.00
_cell.angle_gamma   90.00
#
_symmetry.space_group_name_H-M   'P 1'
#
loop_
_entity.id
_entity.type
_entity.pdbx_description
1 polymer ?
#
loop_
_entity_poly.entity_id
_entity_poly.type
_entity_poly.pdbx_seq_one_letter_code
_entity_poly.pdbx_strand_id
1 'polypeptide(L)'
;MNAALDPRSAARSPAGFYGWRIVGLASLVGVLTGPGQSIGVSVFRQHLSDGLDLSDSAIATAYMAGTLLSSTFQPRIGRWVDQVGVRRASLVFGITFALALAHMSMVRGVVWLAAGFFGIRLLGQGALSLTSTVAVMHWFDRRRGFALGLKMTLTMGVMSVVPILLAVAIEAWGWRIAWLAASAVIALTVLPVSWFGYVNRPADLRQVPDGGAPVHVERRGSARPSATRATALRSTAFWALAAVTATNSLLGTGLLFHQTNLLGEIGYSNSQAAAMFLPQAVGAVIGGLTFGWLADRAARPMLPTVVALLLASTLLLGGTSVTFP
;
A
#
# COMPACT_ATOMS: atom_id res chain seq x y z
N MET A 1 42.04 8.31 34.06
CA MET A 1 41.41 7.12 34.66
C MET A 1 40.23 6.76 33.78
N ASN A 2 40.48 5.93 32.77
CA ASN A 2 39.52 5.53 31.74
C ASN A 2 38.57 4.49 32.33
N ALA A 3 37.32 4.86 32.56
CA ALA A 3 36.26 3.91 32.85
C ALA A 3 35.97 3.13 31.56
N ALA A 4 36.49 1.91 31.47
CA ALA A 4 36.14 0.95 30.44
C ALA A 4 34.62 0.68 30.54
N LEU A 5 33.87 1.08 29.51
CA LEU A 5 32.46 0.73 29.38
C LEU A 5 32.36 -0.78 29.16
N ASP A 6 31.72 -1.46 30.10
CA ASP A 6 31.49 -2.90 30.10
C ASP A 6 30.74 -3.33 28.82
N PRO A 7 31.31 -4.20 27.97
CA PRO A 7 30.67 -4.66 26.74
C PRO A 7 29.45 -5.58 26.98
N ARG A 8 29.12 -5.90 28.23
CA ARG A 8 28.00 -6.80 28.59
C ARG A 8 26.68 -6.10 28.90
N SER A 9 26.61 -4.77 28.91
CA SER A 9 25.34 -4.05 29.14
C SER A 9 24.57 -3.73 27.86
N ALA A 10 24.70 -4.55 26.81
CA ALA A 10 23.77 -4.54 25.69
C ALA A 10 22.43 -5.10 26.19
N ALA A 11 21.65 -4.24 26.84
CA ALA A 11 20.31 -4.55 27.29
C ALA A 11 19.48 -4.98 26.08
N ARG A 12 19.40 -6.30 25.85
CA ARG A 12 18.32 -6.89 25.06
C ARG A 12 17.05 -6.39 25.73
N SER A 13 16.26 -5.58 25.03
CA SER A 13 14.95 -5.20 25.55
C SER A 13 14.23 -6.50 25.94
N PRO A 14 13.56 -6.57 27.10
CA PRO A 14 12.87 -7.79 27.53
C PRO A 14 11.87 -8.33 26.50
N ALA A 15 11.48 -7.50 25.52
CA ALA A 15 10.51 -7.78 24.46
C ALA A 15 11.11 -8.18 23.09
N GLY A 16 12.42 -8.42 22.98
CA GLY A 16 13.06 -8.81 21.71
C GLY A 16 13.25 -7.65 20.71
N PHE A 17 13.54 -7.99 19.45
CA PHE A 17 13.76 -7.04 18.35
C PHE A 17 12.44 -6.41 17.88
N TYR A 18 12.32 -5.08 17.99
CA TYR A 18 11.06 -4.37 17.76
C TYR A 18 10.70 -4.25 16.26
N GLY A 19 11.63 -4.50 15.35
CA GLY A 19 11.39 -4.41 13.91
C GLY A 19 10.28 -5.35 13.41
N TRP A 20 10.10 -6.53 14.03
CA TRP A 20 9.00 -7.43 13.68
C TRP A 20 7.63 -6.90 14.12
N ARG A 21 7.57 -6.13 15.21
CA ARG A 21 6.35 -5.40 15.59
C ARG A 21 6.03 -4.33 14.57
N ILE A 22 7.04 -3.60 14.09
CA ILE A 22 6.88 -2.61 13.02
C ILE A 22 6.36 -3.25 11.74
N VAL A 23 6.80 -4.46 11.37
CA VAL A 23 6.22 -5.20 10.22
C VAL A 23 4.71 -5.39 10.41
N GLY A 24 4.27 -5.91 11.55
CA GLY A 24 2.84 -6.12 11.82
C GLY A 24 2.02 -4.82 11.82
N LEU A 25 2.52 -3.78 12.49
CA LEU A 25 1.86 -2.46 12.54
C LEU A 25 1.81 -1.81 11.15
N ALA A 26 2.88 -1.91 10.36
CA ALA A 26 2.94 -1.38 9.01
C ALA A 26 2.08 -2.16 8.02
N SER A 27 1.94 -3.48 8.20
CA SER A 27 0.96 -4.28 7.46
C SER A 27 -0.45 -3.84 7.79
N LEU A 28 -0.78 -3.64 9.07
CA LEU A 28 -2.11 -3.16 9.48
C LEU A 28 -2.43 -1.78 8.89
N VAL A 29 -1.52 -0.82 8.99
CA VAL A 29 -1.68 0.50 8.34
C VAL A 29 -1.82 0.35 6.83
N GLY A 30 -1.06 -0.57 6.21
CA GLY A 30 -1.19 -0.93 4.80
C GLY A 30 -2.61 -1.39 4.44
N VAL A 31 -3.17 -2.34 5.19
CA VAL A 31 -4.54 -2.86 5.00
C VAL A 31 -5.56 -1.73 5.10
N LEU A 32 -5.40 -0.86 6.11
CA LEU A 32 -6.28 0.27 6.38
C LEU A 32 -6.25 1.34 5.26
N THR A 33 -5.30 1.29 4.33
CA THR A 33 -5.37 2.14 3.11
C THR A 33 -6.46 1.70 2.13
N GLY A 34 -7.05 0.51 2.32
CA GLY A 34 -8.00 -0.14 1.41
C GLY A 34 -9.12 0.75 0.84
N PRO A 35 -9.79 1.60 1.63
CA PRO A 35 -10.80 2.53 1.10
C PRO A 35 -10.29 3.54 0.07
N GLY A 36 -8.97 3.81 0.04
CA GLY A 36 -8.31 4.64 -0.97
C GLY A 36 -7.66 3.84 -2.12
N GLN A 37 -7.73 2.50 -2.06
CA GLN A 37 -7.25 1.59 -3.10
C GLN A 37 -8.35 1.32 -4.12
N SER A 38 -7.96 1.00 -5.36
CA SER A 38 -8.90 0.75 -6.45
C SER A 38 -9.92 -0.36 -6.13
N ILE A 39 -9.49 -1.41 -5.42
CA ILE A 39 -10.36 -2.51 -4.99
C ILE A 39 -11.41 -2.09 -3.95
N GLY A 40 -11.11 -1.10 -3.10
CA GLY A 40 -12.07 -0.60 -2.13
C GLY A 40 -13.06 0.36 -2.78
N VAL A 41 -12.55 1.25 -3.65
CA VAL A 41 -13.37 2.25 -4.35
C VAL A 41 -14.32 1.59 -5.37
N SER A 42 -13.94 0.48 -5.99
CA SER A 42 -14.77 -0.20 -7.00
C SER A 42 -16.15 -0.61 -6.48
N VAL A 43 -16.27 -0.96 -5.20
CA VAL A 43 -17.53 -1.34 -4.54
C VAL A 43 -18.52 -0.17 -4.46
N PHE A 44 -18.02 1.07 -4.42
CA PHE A 44 -18.86 2.27 -4.35
C PHE A 44 -19.32 2.76 -5.72
N ARG A 45 -18.75 2.28 -6.82
CA ARG A 45 -18.95 2.87 -8.15
C ARG A 45 -20.42 2.94 -8.57
N GLN A 46 -21.14 1.82 -8.53
CA GLN A 46 -22.56 1.79 -8.89
C GLN A 46 -23.38 2.73 -8.00
N HIS A 47 -23.14 2.70 -6.69
CA HIS A 47 -23.83 3.57 -5.73
C HIS A 47 -23.54 5.07 -5.94
N LEU A 48 -22.35 5.41 -6.43
CA LEU A 48 -22.00 6.78 -6.82
C LEU A 48 -22.66 7.19 -8.14
N SER A 49 -22.84 6.24 -9.08
CA SER A 49 -23.54 6.43 -10.35
C SER A 49 -25.00 6.77 -10.07
N ASP A 50 -25.71 5.86 -9.40
CA ASP A 50 -27.13 5.99 -9.08
C ASP A 50 -27.39 7.16 -8.11
N GLY A 51 -26.54 7.32 -7.09
CA GLY A 51 -26.73 8.29 -6.02
C GLY A 51 -26.36 9.74 -6.37
N LEU A 52 -25.67 9.97 -7.49
CA LEU A 52 -25.28 11.30 -7.97
C LEU A 52 -25.80 11.60 -9.39
N ASP A 53 -26.52 10.66 -10.01
CA ASP A 53 -26.95 10.72 -11.42
C ASP A 53 -25.78 11.03 -12.36
N LEU A 54 -24.67 10.33 -12.16
CA LEU A 54 -23.44 10.51 -12.93
C LEU A 54 -23.22 9.30 -13.83
N SER A 55 -22.81 9.56 -15.07
CA SER A 55 -22.39 8.46 -15.94
C SER A 55 -21.16 7.74 -15.38
N ASP A 56 -21.10 6.45 -15.69
CA ASP A 56 -19.95 5.58 -15.45
C ASP A 56 -18.62 6.15 -15.97
N SER A 57 -18.67 6.84 -17.12
CA SER A 57 -17.53 7.55 -17.70
C SER A 57 -17.12 8.76 -16.86
N ALA A 58 -18.07 9.57 -16.36
CA ALA A 58 -17.78 10.72 -15.53
C ALA A 58 -17.09 10.32 -14.21
N ILE A 59 -17.56 9.24 -13.58
CA ILE A 59 -16.95 8.70 -12.36
C ILE A 59 -15.53 8.19 -12.65
N ALA A 60 -15.33 7.42 -13.73
CA ALA A 60 -14.02 6.92 -14.12
C ALA A 60 -13.04 8.06 -14.45
N THR A 61 -13.51 9.10 -15.17
CA THR A 61 -12.70 10.30 -15.47
C THR A 61 -12.34 11.06 -14.19
N ALA A 62 -13.27 11.24 -13.25
CA ALA A 62 -12.99 11.87 -11.96
C ALA A 62 -11.94 11.07 -11.16
N TYR A 63 -12.05 9.73 -11.16
CA TYR A 63 -11.10 8.84 -10.48
C TYR A 63 -9.71 8.91 -11.12
N MET A 64 -9.65 8.90 -12.45
CA MET A 64 -8.42 9.06 -13.23
C MET A 64 -7.75 10.40 -12.93
N ALA A 65 -8.50 11.51 -13.03
CA ALA A 65 -8.00 12.86 -12.75
C ALA A 65 -7.46 12.98 -11.33
N GLY A 66 -8.22 12.51 -10.33
CA GLY A 66 -7.79 12.50 -8.94
C GLY A 66 -6.53 11.66 -8.71
N THR A 67 -6.44 10.49 -9.35
CA THR A 67 -5.28 9.60 -9.26
C THR A 67 -4.03 10.21 -9.90
N LEU A 68 -4.13 10.73 -11.12
CA LEU A 68 -3.00 11.36 -11.83
C LEU A 68 -2.53 12.60 -11.08
N LEU A 69 -3.45 13.46 -10.65
CA LEU A 69 -3.12 14.64 -9.87
C LEU A 69 -2.42 14.25 -8.57
N SER A 70 -2.96 13.28 -7.82
CA SER A 70 -2.34 12.81 -6.56
C SER A 70 -0.91 12.29 -6.76
N SER A 71 -0.64 11.64 -7.90
CA SER A 71 0.67 11.07 -8.23
C SER A 71 1.74 12.15 -8.37
N THR A 72 1.38 13.34 -8.88
CA THR A 72 2.32 14.48 -9.01
C THR A 72 2.82 15.02 -7.66
N PHE A 73 2.09 14.76 -6.57
CA PHE A 73 2.47 15.19 -5.21
C PHE A 73 3.31 14.15 -4.46
N GLN A 74 3.29 12.88 -4.87
CA GLN A 74 4.00 11.79 -4.16
C GLN A 74 5.50 12.04 -3.95
N PRO A 75 6.27 12.57 -4.92
CA PRO A 75 7.68 12.87 -4.69
C PRO A 75 7.94 13.97 -3.65
N ARG A 76 6.97 14.86 -3.41
CA ARG A 76 7.04 15.88 -2.35
C ARG A 76 6.70 15.25 -1.00
N ILE A 77 5.66 14.41 -0.97
CA ILE A 77 5.25 13.65 0.21
C ILE A 77 6.40 12.78 0.73
N GLY A 78 7.08 12.04 -0.14
CA GLY A 78 8.22 11.21 0.28
C GLY A 78 9.33 12.01 0.94
N ARG A 79 9.73 13.15 0.34
CA ARG A 79 10.73 14.05 0.93
C ARG A 79 10.28 14.61 2.28
N TRP A 80 8.99 14.90 2.42
CA TRP A 80 8.45 15.40 3.68
C TRP A 80 8.46 14.30 4.76
N VAL A 81 8.10 13.06 4.42
CA VAL A 81 8.19 11.90 5.32
C VAL A 81 9.62 11.71 5.84
N ASP A 82 10.62 11.83 4.96
CA ASP A 82 12.03 11.72 5.34
C ASP A 82 12.46 12.79 6.36
N GLN A 83 11.84 13.98 6.31
CA GLN A 83 12.14 15.11 7.20
C GLN A 83 11.43 15.00 8.55
N VAL A 84 10.13 14.67 8.56
CA VAL A 84 9.32 14.68 9.79
C VAL A 84 9.34 13.35 10.55
N GLY A 85 9.78 12.28 9.88
CA GLY A 85 9.79 10.91 10.40
C GLY A 85 8.44 10.20 10.24
N VAL A 86 8.49 8.86 10.17
CA VAL A 86 7.32 8.01 9.89
C VAL A 86 6.20 8.15 10.92
N ARG A 87 6.53 8.38 12.21
CA ARG A 87 5.53 8.52 13.28
C ARG A 87 4.63 9.74 13.06
N ARG A 88 5.25 10.91 12.87
CA ARG A 88 4.52 12.18 12.65
C ARG A 88 3.83 12.19 11.30
N ALA A 89 4.49 11.67 10.27
CA ALA A 89 3.90 11.57 8.94
C ALA A 89 2.62 10.72 8.94
N SER A 90 2.66 9.51 9.52
CA SER A 90 1.48 8.63 9.59
C SER A 90 0.33 9.21 10.40
N LEU A 91 0.60 10.00 11.44
CA LEU A 91 -0.46 10.71 12.17
C LEU A 91 -1.16 11.74 11.29
N VAL A 92 -0.39 12.62 10.63
CA VAL A 92 -0.95 13.65 9.75
C VAL A 92 -1.73 13.02 8.60
N PHE A 93 -1.17 11.98 7.97
CA PHE A 93 -1.85 11.28 6.88
C PHE A 93 -3.07 10.51 7.37
N GLY A 94 -3.04 9.91 8.57
CA GLY A 94 -4.22 9.26 9.15
C GLY A 94 -5.37 10.25 9.38
N ILE A 95 -5.08 11.43 9.96
CA ILE A 95 -6.09 12.47 10.20
C ILE A 95 -6.67 12.96 8.88
N THR A 96 -5.80 13.36 7.95
CA THR A 96 -6.24 13.89 6.66
C THR A 96 -6.93 12.84 5.80
N PHE A 97 -6.53 11.56 5.89
CA PHE A 97 -7.21 10.46 5.18
C PHE A 97 -8.61 10.21 5.74
N ALA A 98 -8.77 10.19 7.07
CA ALA A 98 -10.09 10.11 7.69
C ALA A 98 -10.98 11.28 7.24
N LEU A 99 -10.45 12.52 7.20
CA LEU A 99 -11.18 13.67 6.66
C LEU A 99 -11.55 13.51 5.18
N ALA A 100 -10.66 12.96 4.35
CA ALA A 100 -10.95 12.70 2.94
C ALA A 100 -12.06 11.63 2.77
N LEU A 101 -12.07 10.60 3.62
CA LEU A 101 -13.14 9.60 3.64
C LEU A 101 -14.46 10.19 4.15
N ALA A 102 -14.43 11.05 5.18
CA ALA A 102 -15.61 11.77 5.63
C ALA A 102 -16.17 12.68 4.52
N HIS A 103 -15.30 13.37 3.77
CA HIS A 103 -15.70 14.14 2.59
C HIS A 103 -16.41 13.28 1.55
N MET A 104 -15.96 12.05 1.31
CA MET A 104 -16.63 11.12 0.38
C MET A 104 -18.08 10.83 0.75
N SER A 105 -18.46 10.89 2.03
CA SER A 105 -19.87 10.74 2.45
C SER A 105 -20.76 11.93 2.07
N MET A 106 -20.16 13.08 1.81
CA MET A 106 -20.86 14.35 1.58
C MET A 106 -20.88 14.79 0.12
N VAL A 107 -20.35 13.96 -0.81
CA VAL A 107 -20.29 14.31 -2.23
C VAL A 107 -21.68 14.46 -2.84
N ARG A 108 -21.83 15.49 -3.69
CA ARG A 108 -23.08 15.88 -4.35
C ARG A 108 -22.96 16.04 -5.86
N GLY A 109 -21.79 15.79 -6.44
CA GLY A 109 -21.56 15.94 -7.87
C GLY A 109 -20.10 15.70 -8.26
N VAL A 110 -19.82 15.77 -9.56
CA VAL A 110 -18.54 15.33 -10.15
C VAL A 110 -17.32 16.09 -9.61
N VAL A 111 -17.43 17.39 -9.33
CA VAL A 111 -16.31 18.20 -8.81
C VAL A 111 -15.96 17.78 -7.38
N TRP A 112 -16.97 17.59 -6.53
CA TRP A 112 -16.78 17.11 -5.16
C TRP A 112 -16.22 15.70 -5.15
N LEU A 113 -16.69 14.85 -6.08
CA LEU A 113 -16.21 13.50 -6.27
C LEU A 113 -14.74 13.46 -6.72
N ALA A 114 -14.35 14.31 -7.69
CA ALA A 114 -12.98 14.41 -8.16
C ALA A 114 -12.02 14.88 -7.05
N ALA A 115 -12.45 15.85 -6.23
CA ALA A 115 -11.69 16.29 -5.05
C ALA A 115 -11.57 15.18 -3.99
N GLY A 116 -12.65 14.44 -3.76
CA GLY A 116 -12.66 13.28 -2.86
C GLY A 116 -11.74 12.16 -3.32
N PHE A 117 -11.81 11.80 -4.61
CA PHE A 117 -10.90 10.85 -5.24
C PHE A 117 -9.45 11.32 -5.16
N PHE A 118 -9.16 12.59 -5.47
CA PHE A 118 -7.81 13.12 -5.25
C PHE A 118 -7.33 12.89 -3.80
N GLY A 119 -8.16 13.21 -2.80
CA GLY A 119 -7.83 13.04 -1.38
C GLY A 119 -7.55 11.59 -0.99
N ILE A 120 -8.49 10.66 -1.25
CA ILE A 120 -8.34 9.26 -0.85
C ILE A 120 -7.17 8.57 -1.58
N ARG A 121 -6.87 8.98 -2.82
CA ARG A 121 -5.76 8.45 -3.62
C ARG A 121 -4.41 8.99 -3.14
N LEU A 122 -4.34 10.29 -2.86
CA LEU A 122 -3.14 10.94 -2.33
C LEU A 122 -2.74 10.35 -0.99
N LEU A 123 -3.71 10.17 -0.09
CA LEU A 123 -3.48 9.90 1.32
C LEU A 123 -3.50 8.40 1.64
N GLY A 124 -4.50 7.67 1.14
CA GLY A 124 -4.64 6.23 1.32
C GLY A 124 -3.63 5.45 0.48
N GLN A 125 -3.85 5.36 -0.84
CA GLN A 125 -2.93 4.62 -1.71
C GLN A 125 -1.52 5.20 -1.68
N GLY A 126 -1.39 6.51 -1.69
CA GLY A 126 -0.10 7.17 -1.75
C GLY A 126 0.64 7.25 -0.41
N ALA A 127 0.28 8.25 0.39
CA ALA A 127 1.06 8.71 1.52
C ALA A 127 1.18 7.67 2.66
N LEU A 128 0.07 7.05 3.06
CA LEU A 128 0.07 6.02 4.11
C LEU A 128 0.77 4.74 3.64
N SER A 129 0.55 4.29 2.41
CA SER A 129 1.24 3.11 1.87
C SER A 129 2.75 3.34 1.79
N LEU A 130 3.18 4.52 1.33
CA LEU A 130 4.59 4.92 1.30
C LEU A 130 5.18 4.91 2.72
N THR A 131 4.51 5.59 3.66
CA THR A 131 5.01 5.71 5.04
C THR A 131 5.08 4.36 5.75
N SER A 132 4.10 3.46 5.52
CA SER A 132 4.14 2.09 6.05
C SER A 132 5.36 1.31 5.54
N THR A 133 5.73 1.51 4.27
CA THR A 133 6.88 0.86 3.66
C THR A 133 8.18 1.43 4.22
N VAL A 134 8.29 2.76 4.32
CA VAL A 134 9.46 3.43 4.92
C VAL A 134 9.66 3.01 6.38
N ALA A 135 8.57 2.85 7.14
CA ALA A 135 8.63 2.40 8.53
C ALA A 135 9.35 1.05 8.65
N VAL A 136 9.06 0.07 7.78
CA VAL A 136 9.78 -1.21 7.77
C VAL A 136 11.24 -1.01 7.34
N MET A 137 11.49 -0.22 6.29
CA MET A 137 12.84 -0.04 5.73
C MET A 137 13.85 0.58 6.69
N HIS A 138 13.41 1.35 7.69
CA HIS A 138 14.29 1.86 8.74
C HIS A 138 14.77 0.79 9.73
N TRP A 139 14.04 -0.32 9.86
CA TRP A 139 14.32 -1.36 10.85
C TRP A 139 15.16 -2.52 10.30
N PHE A 140 15.23 -2.67 8.98
CA PHE A 140 15.96 -3.78 8.34
C PHE A 140 17.00 -3.22 7.36
N ASP A 141 18.16 -3.84 7.30
CA ASP A 141 19.21 -3.52 6.32
C ASP A 141 19.54 -4.76 5.47
N ARG A 142 20.05 -5.81 6.09
CA ARG A 142 20.40 -7.08 5.44
C ARG A 142 19.16 -7.89 5.05
N ARG A 143 18.06 -7.75 5.80
CA ARG A 143 16.80 -8.50 5.58
C ARG A 143 15.67 -7.66 4.98
N ARG A 144 15.99 -6.55 4.30
CA ARG A 144 15.00 -5.65 3.68
C ARG A 144 14.04 -6.37 2.74
N GLY A 145 14.55 -7.22 1.86
CA GLY A 145 13.76 -7.99 0.90
C GLY A 145 12.71 -8.85 1.60
N PHE A 146 13.16 -9.73 2.50
CA PHE A 146 12.27 -10.58 3.31
C PHE A 146 11.26 -9.79 4.15
N ALA A 147 11.70 -8.75 4.89
CA ALA A 147 10.80 -7.98 5.76
C ALA A 147 9.73 -7.23 4.95
N LEU A 148 10.11 -6.66 3.79
CA LEU A 148 9.18 -6.02 2.89
C LEU A 148 8.23 -7.03 2.25
N GLY A 149 8.75 -8.19 1.81
CA GLY A 149 7.95 -9.29 1.27
C GLY A 149 6.89 -9.75 2.26
N LEU A 150 7.28 -10.05 3.51
CA LEU A 150 6.36 -10.41 4.58
C LEU A 150 5.32 -9.31 4.83
N LYS A 151 5.74 -8.05 4.90
CA LYS A 151 4.82 -6.91 5.06
C LYS A 151 3.78 -6.87 3.95
N MET A 152 4.21 -7.03 2.70
CA MET A 152 3.34 -6.95 1.52
C MET A 152 2.39 -8.15 1.45
N THR A 153 2.87 -9.36 1.73
CA THR A 153 2.03 -10.57 1.81
C THR A 153 0.92 -10.40 2.85
N LEU A 154 1.25 -9.95 4.06
CA LEU A 154 0.26 -9.68 5.10
C LEU A 154 -0.71 -8.58 4.70
N THR A 155 -0.20 -7.51 4.08
CA THR A 155 -1.04 -6.38 3.62
C THR A 155 -2.05 -6.87 2.58
N MET A 156 -1.60 -7.51 1.51
CA MET A 156 -2.46 -7.93 0.40
C MET A 156 -3.40 -9.06 0.80
N GLY A 157 -2.93 -10.03 1.60
CA GLY A 157 -3.75 -11.14 2.06
C GLY A 157 -4.97 -10.68 2.86
N VAL A 158 -4.80 -9.70 3.76
CA VAL A 158 -5.90 -9.17 4.57
C VAL A 158 -6.69 -8.08 3.83
N MET A 159 -6.03 -7.28 2.98
CA MET A 159 -6.70 -6.19 2.25
C MET A 159 -7.80 -6.68 1.31
N SER A 160 -7.72 -7.91 0.79
CA SER A 160 -8.80 -8.51 0.01
C SER A 160 -10.13 -8.67 0.74
N VAL A 161 -10.15 -8.57 2.07
CA VAL A 161 -11.38 -8.57 2.88
C VAL A 161 -12.05 -7.18 2.89
N VAL A 162 -11.30 -6.11 2.62
CA VAL A 162 -11.80 -4.73 2.68
C VAL A 162 -13.01 -4.49 1.75
N PRO A 163 -13.01 -4.91 0.46
CA PRO A 163 -14.17 -4.74 -0.41
C PRO A 163 -15.43 -5.41 0.14
N ILE A 164 -15.29 -6.56 0.80
CA ILE A 164 -16.41 -7.30 1.41
C ILE A 164 -16.98 -6.52 2.59
N LEU A 165 -16.12 -6.01 3.48
CA LEU A 165 -16.56 -5.19 4.62
C LEU A 165 -17.26 -3.90 4.17
N LEU A 166 -16.75 -3.27 3.11
CA LEU A 166 -17.39 -2.09 2.53
C LEU A 166 -18.73 -2.44 1.88
N ALA A 167 -18.82 -3.54 1.13
CA ALA A 167 -20.07 -4.00 0.53
C ALA A 167 -21.15 -4.27 1.58
N VAL A 168 -20.80 -4.99 2.66
CA VAL A 168 -21.71 -5.25 3.78
C VAL A 168 -22.17 -3.95 4.46
N ALA A 169 -21.26 -3.00 4.68
CA ALA A 169 -21.62 -1.70 5.26
C ALA A 169 -22.53 -0.88 4.34
N ILE A 170 -22.33 -0.96 3.03
CA ILE A 170 -23.18 -0.30 2.02
C ILE A 170 -24.57 -0.93 2.02
N GLU A 171 -24.66 -2.25 2.04
CA GLU A 171 -25.94 -2.98 2.06
C GLU A 171 -26.74 -2.69 3.34
N ALA A 172 -26.06 -2.63 4.49
CA ALA A 172 -26.71 -2.40 5.79
C ALA A 172 -27.14 -0.94 6.02
N TRP A 173 -26.33 0.04 5.64
CA TRP A 173 -26.50 1.44 6.03
C TRP A 173 -26.40 2.46 4.88
N GLY A 174 -26.15 2.00 3.66
CA GLY A 174 -25.94 2.85 2.51
C GLY A 174 -24.52 3.39 2.38
N TRP A 175 -24.18 3.83 1.17
CA TRP A 175 -22.82 4.15 0.78
C TRP A 175 -22.23 5.39 1.48
N ARG A 176 -23.07 6.36 1.85
CA ARG A 176 -22.62 7.54 2.61
C ARG A 176 -22.17 7.15 4.02
N ILE A 177 -22.94 6.30 4.70
CA ILE A 177 -22.59 5.82 6.04
C ILE A 177 -21.37 4.89 5.96
N ALA A 178 -21.25 4.06 4.92
CA ALA A 178 -20.06 3.23 4.73
C ALA A 178 -18.75 4.06 4.62
N TRP A 179 -18.75 5.20 3.93
CA TRP A 179 -17.61 6.13 3.93
C TRP A 179 -17.31 6.72 5.30
N LEU A 180 -18.34 7.12 6.06
CA LEU A 180 -18.18 7.62 7.44
C LEU A 180 -17.65 6.54 8.39
N ALA A 181 -18.14 5.30 8.25
CA ALA A 181 -17.65 4.16 9.02
C ALA A 181 -16.18 3.88 8.71
N ALA A 182 -15.78 3.90 7.43
CA ALA A 182 -14.38 3.79 7.03
C ALA A 182 -13.53 4.92 7.66
N SER A 183 -14.01 6.18 7.60
CA SER A 183 -13.35 7.30 8.28
C SER A 183 -13.15 7.06 9.77
N ALA A 184 -14.18 6.61 10.48
CA ALA A 184 -14.12 6.31 11.90
C ALA A 184 -13.12 5.19 12.20
N VAL A 185 -13.11 4.12 11.39
CA VAL A 185 -12.13 3.02 11.52
C VAL A 185 -10.71 3.57 11.37
N ILE A 186 -10.43 4.40 10.36
CA ILE A 186 -9.10 5.02 10.20
C ILE A 186 -8.72 5.86 11.42
N ALA A 187 -9.62 6.72 11.89
CA ALA A 187 -9.38 7.57 13.05
C ALA A 187 -9.09 6.75 14.32
N LEU A 188 -9.84 5.68 14.56
CA LEU A 188 -9.75 4.83 15.74
C LEU A 188 -8.59 3.81 15.69
N THR A 189 -7.99 3.58 14.52
CA THR A 189 -6.93 2.55 14.35
C THR A 189 -5.60 3.13 13.90
N VAL A 190 -5.57 3.89 12.79
CA VAL A 190 -4.33 4.45 12.25
C VAL A 190 -3.74 5.46 13.23
N LEU A 191 -4.57 6.28 13.89
CA LEU A 191 -4.04 7.29 14.83
C LEU A 191 -3.41 6.66 16.06
N PRO A 192 -4.05 5.71 16.78
CA PRO A 192 -3.40 5.03 17.90
C PRO A 192 -2.17 4.22 17.46
N VAL A 193 -2.22 3.50 16.33
CA VAL A 193 -1.06 2.76 15.81
C VAL A 193 0.11 3.70 15.51
N SER A 194 -0.17 4.84 14.87
CA SER A 194 0.86 5.83 14.56
C SER A 194 1.38 6.52 15.81
N TRP A 195 0.53 6.82 16.80
CA TRP A 195 0.94 7.51 18.01
C TRP A 195 1.71 6.60 18.96
N PHE A 196 1.20 5.40 19.25
CA PHE A 196 1.74 4.50 20.27
C PHE A 196 2.66 3.42 19.70
N GLY A 197 2.47 3.01 18.44
CA GLY A 197 3.18 1.88 17.84
C GLY A 197 4.37 2.28 16.95
N TYR A 198 4.27 3.35 16.17
CA TYR A 198 5.34 3.73 15.26
C TYR A 198 6.52 4.42 15.97
N VAL A 199 7.71 3.93 15.64
CA VAL A 199 8.99 4.46 16.11
C VAL A 199 9.82 4.82 14.88
N ASN A 200 10.40 6.03 14.88
CA ASN A 200 11.01 6.58 13.68
C ASN A 200 12.24 5.78 13.24
N ARG A 201 13.12 5.43 14.19
CA ARG A 201 14.34 4.67 13.93
C ARG A 201 14.61 3.66 15.05
N PRO A 202 15.32 2.55 14.75
CA PRO A 202 15.75 1.60 15.78
C PRO A 202 16.53 2.24 16.93
N ALA A 203 17.33 3.27 16.61
CA ALA A 203 18.14 4.02 17.57
C ALA A 203 17.30 4.68 18.68
N ASP A 204 16.05 5.06 18.40
CA ASP A 204 15.12 5.64 19.38
C ASP A 204 14.79 4.64 20.51
N LEU A 205 14.94 3.34 20.24
CA LEU A 205 14.78 2.25 21.22
C LEU A 205 16.13 1.61 21.60
N ARG A 206 17.25 2.28 21.33
CA ARG A 206 18.62 1.73 21.53
C ARG A 206 18.86 0.40 20.82
N GLN A 207 18.16 0.17 19.71
CA GLN A 207 18.34 -0.99 18.83
C GLN A 207 19.10 -0.58 17.57
N VAL A 208 19.69 -1.55 16.89
CA VAL A 208 20.26 -1.39 15.54
C VAL A 208 19.40 -2.15 14.53
N PRO A 209 19.44 -1.77 13.25
CA PRO A 209 18.76 -2.54 12.19
C PRO A 209 19.10 -4.03 12.25
N ASP A 210 18.13 -4.87 11.89
CA ASP A 210 18.19 -6.35 11.94
C ASP A 210 18.43 -6.98 13.32
N GLY A 211 18.47 -6.19 14.41
CA GLY A 211 18.58 -6.71 15.79
C GLY A 211 19.97 -7.24 16.16
N GLY A 212 21.02 -6.81 15.45
CA GLY A 212 22.41 -7.13 15.77
C GLY A 212 22.87 -6.55 17.11
N ALA A 213 24.07 -6.97 17.57
CA ALA A 213 24.74 -6.26 18.67
C ALA A 213 25.09 -4.83 18.22
N PRO A 214 25.02 -3.81 19.11
CA PRO A 214 25.51 -2.47 18.79
C PRO A 214 27.03 -2.53 18.61
N VAL A 215 27.47 -2.80 17.38
CA VAL A 215 28.88 -2.76 17.02
C VAL A 215 29.28 -1.28 16.97
N HIS A 216 30.28 -0.87 17.76
CA HIS A 216 31.06 0.33 17.44
C HIS A 216 31.75 0.04 16.10
N VAL A 217 31.11 0.43 15.00
CA VAL A 217 31.68 0.24 13.67
C VAL A 217 32.79 1.26 13.50
N GLU A 218 34.05 0.85 13.71
CA GLU A 218 35.15 1.45 12.97
C GLU A 218 34.80 1.34 11.48
N ARG A 219 34.51 2.48 10.87
CA ARG A 219 34.07 2.59 9.48
C ARG A 219 35.25 2.30 8.54
N ARG A 220 35.63 1.03 8.41
CA ARG A 220 36.57 0.55 7.39
C ARG A 220 35.89 -0.57 6.58
N GLY A 221 35.44 -0.22 5.37
CA GLY A 221 34.98 -1.20 4.37
C GLY A 221 33.75 -0.77 3.56
N SER A 222 34.00 -0.11 2.42
CA SER A 222 33.20 -0.10 1.18
C SER A 222 31.66 -0.12 1.22
N ALA A 223 31.01 0.61 2.13
CA ALA A 223 29.60 0.97 1.91
C ALA A 223 29.52 1.88 0.67
N ARG A 224 29.17 1.31 -0.49
CA ARG A 224 28.94 2.08 -1.72
C ARG A 224 27.98 3.22 -1.36
N PRO A 225 28.34 4.49 -1.62
CA PRO A 225 27.46 5.60 -1.33
C PRO A 225 26.11 5.37 -2.01
N SER A 226 25.02 5.54 -1.27
CA SER A 226 23.68 5.47 -1.86
C SER A 226 23.61 6.47 -3.01
N ALA A 227 23.11 6.04 -4.17
CA ALA A 227 23.02 6.91 -5.34
C ALA A 227 22.19 8.16 -5.01
N THR A 228 22.68 9.32 -5.41
CA THR A 228 21.90 10.55 -5.27
C THR A 228 20.70 10.53 -6.21
N ARG A 229 19.64 11.28 -5.88
CA ARG A 229 18.47 11.44 -6.75
C ARG A 229 18.86 11.87 -8.17
N ALA A 230 19.81 12.80 -8.28
CA ALA A 230 20.27 13.31 -9.58
C ALA A 230 20.96 12.20 -10.40
N THR A 231 21.75 11.35 -9.76
CA THR A 231 22.39 10.19 -10.40
C THR A 231 21.34 9.18 -10.87
N ALA A 232 20.34 8.87 -10.04
CA ALA A 232 19.28 7.92 -10.38
C ALA A 232 18.44 8.40 -11.58
N LEU A 233 18.03 9.68 -11.61
CA LEU A 233 17.21 10.24 -12.68
C LEU A 233 17.90 10.28 -14.06
N ARG A 234 19.23 10.19 -14.09
CA ARG A 234 20.03 10.11 -15.34
C ARG A 234 20.22 8.67 -15.82
N SER A 235 19.83 7.68 -15.03
CA SER A 235 20.00 6.27 -15.39
C SER A 235 18.86 5.77 -16.27
N THR A 236 19.20 5.07 -17.35
CA THR A 236 18.22 4.34 -18.19
C THR A 236 17.47 3.28 -17.40
N ALA A 237 18.14 2.61 -16.44
CA ALA A 237 17.53 1.61 -15.58
C ALA A 237 16.40 2.21 -14.73
N PHE A 238 16.54 3.45 -14.26
CA PHE A 238 15.48 4.13 -13.52
C PHE A 238 14.22 4.31 -14.39
N TRP A 239 14.39 4.83 -15.61
CA TRP A 239 13.26 5.07 -16.51
C TRP A 239 12.62 3.77 -17.03
N ALA A 240 13.41 2.72 -17.26
CA ALA A 240 12.89 1.41 -17.61
C ALA A 240 12.02 0.82 -16.49
N LEU A 241 12.51 0.84 -15.24
CA LEU A 241 11.74 0.39 -14.08
C LEU A 241 10.48 1.25 -13.85
N ALA A 242 10.60 2.56 -14.03
CA ALA A 242 9.48 3.48 -13.92
C ALA A 242 8.40 3.18 -14.97
N ALA A 243 8.79 2.93 -16.23
CA ALA A 243 7.87 2.58 -17.31
C ALA A 243 7.15 1.25 -17.04
N VAL A 244 7.88 0.21 -16.64
CA VAL A 244 7.27 -1.10 -16.27
C VAL A 244 6.26 -0.92 -15.13
N THR A 245 6.63 -0.18 -14.09
CA THR A 245 5.76 0.07 -12.94
C THR A 245 4.53 0.91 -13.33
N ALA A 246 4.71 1.91 -14.19
CA ALA A 246 3.62 2.76 -14.68
C ALA A 246 2.62 1.96 -15.52
N THR A 247 3.10 1.14 -16.46
CA THR A 247 2.24 0.29 -17.29
C THR A 247 1.45 -0.71 -16.45
N ASN A 248 2.12 -1.38 -15.50
CA ASN A 248 1.45 -2.30 -14.57
C ASN A 248 0.39 -1.57 -13.73
N SER A 249 0.71 -0.38 -13.22
CA SER A 249 -0.23 0.43 -12.43
C SER A 249 -1.43 0.90 -13.24
N LEU A 250 -1.23 1.28 -14.51
CA LEU A 250 -2.29 1.76 -15.40
C LEU A 250 -3.30 0.64 -15.71
N LEU A 251 -2.79 -0.52 -16.15
CA LEU A 251 -3.63 -1.69 -16.46
C LEU A 251 -4.31 -2.24 -15.20
N GLY A 252 -3.55 -2.45 -14.13
CA GLY A 252 -4.07 -3.01 -12.88
C GLY A 252 -5.11 -2.11 -12.23
N THR A 253 -4.89 -0.79 -12.22
CA THR A 253 -5.86 0.16 -11.64
C THR A 253 -7.17 0.16 -12.42
N GLY A 254 -7.13 0.18 -13.75
CA GLY A 254 -8.33 0.14 -14.58
C GLY A 254 -9.15 -1.14 -14.36
N LEU A 255 -8.49 -2.30 -14.41
CA LEU A 255 -9.15 -3.59 -14.23
C LEU A 255 -9.79 -3.71 -12.84
N LEU A 256 -9.04 -3.39 -11.79
CA LEU A 256 -9.52 -3.51 -10.41
C LEU A 256 -10.64 -2.52 -10.08
N PHE A 257 -10.59 -1.31 -10.66
CA PHE A 257 -11.63 -0.30 -10.47
C PHE A 257 -12.96 -0.70 -11.12
N HIS A 258 -12.93 -1.34 -12.29
CA HIS A 258 -14.12 -1.78 -13.01
C HIS A 258 -14.58 -3.21 -12.66
N GLN A 259 -13.76 -4.00 -11.97
CA GLN A 259 -13.98 -5.42 -11.70
C GLN A 259 -15.39 -5.76 -11.20
N THR A 260 -15.87 -5.07 -10.15
CA THR A 260 -17.18 -5.37 -9.54
C THR A 260 -18.33 -5.15 -10.51
N ASN A 261 -18.23 -4.15 -11.39
CA ASN A 261 -19.27 -3.86 -12.38
C ASN A 261 -19.21 -4.85 -13.55
N LEU A 262 -18.00 -5.19 -14.02
CA LEU A 262 -17.83 -6.21 -15.07
C LEU A 262 -18.43 -7.56 -14.64
N LEU A 263 -18.28 -7.91 -13.36
CA LEU A 263 -18.92 -9.10 -12.79
C LEU A 263 -20.44 -8.93 -12.64
N GLY A 264 -20.90 -7.74 -12.29
CA GLY A 264 -22.33 -7.41 -12.24
C GLY A 264 -23.03 -7.53 -13.60
N GLU A 265 -22.38 -7.09 -14.68
CA GLU A 265 -22.89 -7.17 -16.06
C GLU A 265 -23.15 -8.62 -16.51
N ILE A 266 -22.38 -9.58 -15.98
CA ILE A 266 -22.56 -11.01 -16.25
C ILE A 266 -23.41 -11.72 -15.18
N GLY A 267 -24.11 -10.96 -14.31
CA GLY A 267 -25.13 -11.47 -13.39
C GLY A 267 -24.71 -11.73 -11.94
N TYR A 268 -23.50 -11.34 -11.52
CA TYR A 268 -23.10 -11.47 -10.11
C TYR A 268 -23.71 -10.36 -9.25
N SER A 269 -24.15 -10.72 -8.04
CA SER A 269 -24.48 -9.72 -7.02
C SER A 269 -23.24 -8.98 -6.51
N ASN A 270 -23.43 -7.81 -5.89
CA ASN A 270 -22.34 -7.00 -5.31
C ASN A 270 -21.48 -7.78 -4.30
N SER A 271 -22.10 -8.60 -3.46
CA SER A 271 -21.40 -9.42 -2.47
C SER A 271 -20.59 -10.55 -3.12
N GLN A 272 -21.15 -11.22 -4.14
CA GLN A 272 -20.42 -12.25 -4.89
C GLN A 272 -19.26 -11.65 -5.70
N ALA A 273 -19.46 -10.49 -6.32
CA ALA A 273 -18.41 -9.78 -7.05
C ALA A 273 -17.27 -9.33 -6.12
N ALA A 274 -17.60 -8.85 -4.92
CA ALA A 274 -16.60 -8.53 -3.89
C ALA A 274 -15.88 -9.78 -3.35
N ALA A 275 -16.57 -10.92 -3.25
CA ALA A 275 -15.95 -12.17 -2.80
C ALA A 275 -14.85 -12.68 -3.76
N MET A 276 -14.87 -12.27 -5.03
CA MET A 276 -13.82 -12.61 -6.02
C MET A 276 -12.45 -11.99 -5.70
N PHE A 277 -12.35 -11.05 -4.76
CA PHE A 277 -11.07 -10.57 -4.24
C PHE A 277 -10.35 -11.58 -3.32
N LEU A 278 -11.06 -12.55 -2.74
CA LEU A 278 -10.46 -13.57 -1.84
C LEU A 278 -9.53 -14.54 -2.59
N PRO A 279 -9.92 -15.16 -3.73
CA PRO A 279 -8.99 -15.96 -4.53
C PRO A 279 -7.79 -15.15 -5.02
N GLN A 280 -7.97 -13.86 -5.34
CA GLN A 280 -6.86 -12.97 -5.70
C GLN A 280 -5.88 -12.77 -4.54
N ALA A 281 -6.39 -12.70 -3.29
CA ALA A 281 -5.57 -12.64 -2.09
C ALA A 281 -4.66 -13.87 -1.98
N VAL A 282 -5.22 -15.06 -2.20
CA VAL A 282 -4.48 -16.33 -2.17
C VAL A 282 -3.38 -16.32 -3.23
N GLY A 283 -3.71 -15.93 -4.47
CA GLY A 283 -2.74 -15.78 -5.55
C GLY A 283 -1.65 -14.77 -5.22
N ALA A 284 -2.00 -13.62 -4.64
CA ALA A 284 -1.05 -12.59 -4.23
C ALA A 284 -0.13 -13.04 -3.09
N VAL A 285 -0.64 -13.80 -2.13
CA VAL A 285 0.15 -14.38 -1.03
C VAL A 285 1.13 -15.41 -1.55
N ILE A 286 0.66 -16.37 -2.35
CA ILE A 286 1.51 -17.42 -2.94
C ILE A 286 2.56 -16.78 -3.85
N GLY A 287 2.15 -15.89 -4.74
CA GLY A 287 3.04 -15.15 -5.62
C GLY A 287 4.08 -14.33 -4.84
N GLY A 288 3.64 -13.55 -3.85
CA GLY A 288 4.52 -12.71 -3.03
C GLY A 288 5.57 -13.51 -2.27
N LEU A 289 5.19 -14.63 -1.65
CA LEU A 289 6.13 -15.51 -0.94
C LEU A 289 7.09 -16.20 -1.90
N THR A 290 6.59 -16.71 -3.03
CA THR A 290 7.38 -17.44 -4.03
C THR A 290 8.38 -16.52 -4.73
N PHE A 291 7.91 -15.38 -5.25
CA PHE A 291 8.76 -14.41 -5.93
C PHE A 291 9.69 -13.67 -4.97
N GLY A 292 9.24 -13.36 -3.75
CA GLY A 292 10.08 -12.78 -2.71
C GLY A 292 11.26 -13.68 -2.34
N TRP A 293 10.99 -14.98 -2.14
CA TRP A 293 12.03 -15.98 -1.91
C TRP A 293 12.98 -16.13 -3.11
N LEU A 294 12.45 -16.13 -4.34
CA LEU A 294 13.24 -16.28 -5.55
C LEU A 294 14.12 -15.04 -5.86
N ALA A 295 13.64 -13.84 -5.51
CA ALA A 295 14.35 -12.56 -5.70
C ALA A 295 15.59 -12.39 -4.81
N ASP A 296 15.60 -13.05 -3.66
CA ASP A 296 16.75 -13.08 -2.75
C ASP A 296 17.79 -14.15 -3.15
N ARG A 297 17.51 -14.98 -4.17
CA ARG A 297 18.42 -15.99 -4.72
C ARG A 297 19.01 -15.55 -6.07
N ALA A 298 20.00 -16.28 -6.59
CA ALA A 298 20.74 -15.96 -7.83
C ALA A 298 19.89 -15.89 -9.13
N ALA A 299 18.56 -16.03 -9.05
CA ALA A 299 17.63 -15.96 -10.16
C ALA A 299 17.15 -14.53 -10.53
N ARG A 300 17.74 -13.48 -9.92
CA ARG A 300 17.45 -12.06 -10.21
C ARG A 300 17.33 -11.71 -11.71
N PRO A 301 18.13 -12.26 -12.64
CA PRO A 301 17.99 -11.96 -14.06
C PRO A 301 16.75 -12.57 -14.73
N MET A 302 16.19 -13.65 -14.18
CA MET A 302 15.11 -14.42 -14.81
C MET A 302 13.70 -13.97 -14.38
N LEU A 303 13.58 -13.20 -13.31
CA LEU A 303 12.30 -12.74 -12.75
C LEU A 303 11.43 -11.96 -13.74
N PRO A 304 11.96 -11.00 -14.53
CA PRO A 304 11.14 -10.28 -15.51
C PRO A 304 10.53 -11.22 -16.55
N THR A 305 11.29 -12.23 -16.99
CA THR A 305 10.85 -13.23 -17.97
C THR A 305 9.76 -14.13 -17.40
N VAL A 306 9.89 -14.57 -16.14
CA VAL A 306 8.86 -15.39 -15.48
C VAL A 306 7.57 -14.61 -15.27
N VAL A 307 7.65 -13.34 -14.86
CA VAL A 307 6.48 -12.47 -14.72
C VAL A 307 5.82 -12.21 -16.07
N ALA A 308 6.60 -11.98 -17.12
CA ALA A 308 6.09 -11.80 -18.48
C ALA A 308 5.39 -13.07 -19.00
N LEU A 309 5.95 -14.26 -18.74
CA LEU A 309 5.33 -15.55 -19.10
C LEU A 309 4.04 -15.81 -18.35
N LEU A 310 3.97 -15.48 -17.05
CA LEU A 310 2.74 -15.60 -16.27
C LEU A 310 1.65 -14.65 -16.79
N LEU A 311 2.00 -13.38 -17.07
CA LEU A 311 1.09 -12.41 -17.68
C LEU A 311 0.60 -12.88 -19.06
N ALA A 312 1.50 -13.43 -19.89
CA ALA A 312 1.13 -14.00 -21.18
C ALA A 312 0.19 -15.20 -21.02
N SER A 313 0.44 -16.08 -20.04
CA SER A 313 -0.40 -17.25 -19.79
C SER A 313 -1.80 -16.90 -19.30
N THR A 314 -1.97 -15.87 -18.45
CA THR A 314 -3.29 -15.40 -18.03
C THR A 314 -4.04 -14.73 -19.16
N LEU A 315 -3.36 -14.01 -20.06
CA LEU A 315 -3.98 -13.46 -21.27
C LEU A 315 -4.42 -14.56 -22.24
N LEU A 316 -3.62 -15.60 -22.42
CA LEU A 316 -3.96 -16.74 -23.28
C LEU A 316 -5.12 -17.56 -22.71
N LEU A 317 -5.09 -17.91 -21.42
CA LEU A 317 -6.16 -18.66 -20.76
C LEU A 317 -7.46 -17.85 -20.67
N GLY A 318 -7.36 -16.55 -20.38
CA GLY A 318 -8.50 -15.64 -20.40
C GLY A 318 -9.13 -15.51 -21.79
N GLY A 319 -8.32 -15.50 -22.85
CA GLY A 319 -8.80 -15.51 -24.23
C GLY A 319 -9.50 -16.81 -24.64
N THR A 320 -9.10 -17.96 -24.08
CA THR A 320 -9.74 -19.26 -24.37
C THR A 320 -11.05 -19.50 -23.63
N SER A 321 -11.30 -18.79 -22.52
CA SER A 321 -12.55 -18.88 -21.75
C SER A 321 -13.66 -17.95 -22.26
N VAL A 322 -13.38 -17.12 -23.27
CA VAL A 322 -14.34 -16.19 -23.87
C VAL A 322 -15.08 -16.90 -25.02
N THR A 323 -15.95 -17.84 -24.64
CA THR A 323 -17.15 -18.13 -25.44
C THR A 323 -18.28 -17.38 -24.75
N PHE A 324 -18.54 -16.14 -25.16
CA PHE A 324 -19.77 -15.44 -24.81
C PHE A 324 -20.93 -16.14 -25.55
N PRO A 325 -21.99 -16.60 -24.87
CA PRO A 325 -23.25 -16.90 -25.55
C PRO A 325 -23.89 -15.62 -26.13
#